data_AF-A0A958G705-F1
#
_entry.id   AF-A0A958G705-F1
#
_cell.length_a   1.000
_cell.length_b   1.000
_cell.length_c   1.000
_cell.angle_alpha   90.00
_cell.angle_beta   90.00
_cell.angle_gamma   90.00
#
_symmetry.space_group_name_H-M   'P 1'
#
loop_
_entity.id
_entity.type
_entity.pdbx_description
1 polymer ?
#
loop_
_entity_poly.entity_id
_entity_poly.type
_entity_poly.pdbx_seq_one_letter_code
_entity_poly.pdbx_strand_id
1 'polypeptide(L)'
;MPPVEIISQGTVRFGFALIAGTSLEELVANARLAQQIWVEFGNEIVVYPVEGFETPAAVLPEAFALAQNYPNPFNPSTTIHYALKERTRATIVIYNLLGQRVRTLVNAVEGPGYREVIWDGR
;
A
#
# COMPACT_ATOMS: atom_id res chain seq x y z
N MET A 1 26.86 3.00 -11.51
CA MET A 1 26.03 1.77 -11.65
C MET A 1 26.08 1.35 -13.11
N PRO A 2 26.23 0.06 -13.41
CA PRO A 2 26.08 -0.43 -14.77
C PRO A 2 24.63 -0.22 -15.26
N PRO A 3 24.40 -0.06 -16.58
CA PRO A 3 23.06 0.08 -17.12
C PRO A 3 22.20 -1.15 -16.81
N VAL A 4 20.95 -0.91 -16.43
CA VAL A 4 19.97 -1.97 -16.15
C VAL A 4 19.39 -2.45 -17.47
N GLU A 5 19.65 -3.70 -17.84
CA GLU A 5 18.99 -4.33 -18.99
C GLU A 5 17.60 -4.82 -18.60
N ILE A 6 16.57 -4.35 -19.31
CA ILE A 6 15.19 -4.83 -19.16
C ILE A 6 14.88 -5.75 -20.35
N ILE A 7 14.79 -7.05 -20.10
CA ILE A 7 14.35 -8.02 -21.11
C ILE A 7 12.87 -7.82 -21.45
N SER A 8 12.46 -8.17 -22.67
CA SER A 8 11.05 -8.12 -23.09
C SER A 8 10.16 -8.92 -22.12
N GLN A 9 9.06 -8.32 -21.65
CA GLN A 9 8.16 -8.84 -20.60
C GLN A 9 8.74 -8.84 -19.16
N GLY A 10 9.93 -8.27 -18.94
CA GLY A 10 10.48 -8.06 -17.60
C GLY A 10 9.83 -6.88 -16.87
N THR A 11 9.72 -6.97 -15.54
CA THR A 11 9.32 -5.84 -14.69
C THR A 11 10.49 -5.46 -13.79
N VAL A 12 10.91 -4.19 -13.83
CA VAL A 12 11.85 -3.63 -12.85
C VAL A 12 11.07 -2.76 -11.87
N ARG A 13 11.31 -2.94 -10.57
CA ARG A 13 10.71 -2.14 -9.51
C ARG A 13 11.76 -1.21 -8.92
N PHE A 14 11.41 0.06 -8.80
CA PHE A 14 12.24 1.06 -8.14
C PHE A 14 11.52 1.54 -6.88
N GLY A 15 12.23 1.57 -5.76
CA GLY A 15 11.79 2.23 -4.54
C GLY A 15 12.52 3.56 -4.40
N PHE A 16 11.80 4.60 -3.98
CA PHE A 16 12.39 5.88 -3.58
C PHE A 16 12.08 6.11 -2.11
N ALA A 17 13.08 6.56 -1.37
CA ALA A 17 12.94 6.93 0.04
C ALA A 17 13.38 8.38 0.23
N LEU A 18 12.56 9.16 0.92
CA LEU A 18 12.96 10.46 1.45
C LEU A 18 13.56 10.22 2.83
N ILE A 19 14.83 10.57 2.99
CA ILE A 19 15.59 10.34 4.20
C ILE A 19 15.94 11.70 4.80
N ALA A 20 15.66 11.88 6.08
CA ALA A 20 16.04 13.07 6.84
C ALA A 20 17.06 12.70 7.91
N GLY A 21 17.84 13.68 8.37
CA GLY A 21 18.81 13.50 9.44
C GLY A 21 19.65 14.76 9.65
N THR A 22 20.18 14.91 10.85
CA THR A 22 21.01 16.06 11.27
C THR A 22 22.51 15.76 11.22
N SER A 23 22.88 14.48 11.09
CA SER A 23 24.26 14.02 10.94
C SER A 23 24.40 12.98 9.83
N LEU A 24 25.63 12.78 9.33
CA LEU A 24 25.91 11.75 8.32
C LEU A 24 25.62 10.34 8.83
N GLU A 25 25.92 10.07 10.10
CA GLU A 25 25.66 8.78 10.72
C GLU A 25 24.15 8.46 10.75
N GLU A 26 23.35 9.46 11.11
CA GLU A 26 21.88 9.37 11.12
C GLU A 26 21.32 9.18 9.71
N LEU A 27 21.81 9.93 8.72
CA LEU A 27 21.39 9.77 7.32
C LEU A 27 21.71 8.36 6.80
N VAL A 28 22.88 7.81 7.15
CA VAL A 28 23.27 6.44 6.75
C VAL A 28 22.42 5.38 7.46
N ALA A 29 22.10 5.57 8.75
CA ALA A 29 21.21 4.67 9.48
C ALA A 29 19.81 4.66 8.88
N ASN A 30 19.24 5.84 8.62
CA ASN A 30 17.92 5.99 8.03
C ASN A 30 17.86 5.44 6.59
N ALA A 31 18.94 5.57 5.82
CA ALA A 31 19.04 4.95 4.49
C ALA A 31 19.02 3.41 4.54
N ARG A 32 19.74 2.81 5.50
CA ARG A 32 19.75 1.35 5.69
C ARG A 32 18.38 0.84 6.15
N LEU A 33 17.73 1.57 7.04
CA LEU A 33 16.39 1.27 7.49
C LEU A 33 15.42 1.30 6.30
N ALA A 34 15.42 2.37 5.49
CA ALA A 34 14.61 2.47 4.27
C ALA A 34 14.82 1.29 3.30
N GLN A 35 16.06 0.81 3.16
CA GLN A 35 16.35 -0.37 2.36
C GLN A 35 15.74 -1.65 2.94
N GLN A 36 15.84 -1.87 4.26
CA GLN A 36 15.24 -3.02 4.93
C GLN A 36 13.72 -3.02 4.78
N ILE A 37 13.10 -1.86 4.91
CA ILE A 37 11.66 -1.66 4.76
C ILE A 37 11.19 -2.02 3.37
N TRP A 38 11.91 -1.57 2.33
CA TRP A 38 11.61 -1.94 0.96
C TRP A 38 11.69 -3.46 0.75
N VAL A 39 12.70 -4.11 1.34
CA VAL A 39 12.85 -5.56 1.26
C VAL A 39 11.70 -6.29 1.97
N GLU A 40 11.21 -5.75 3.09
CA GLU A 40 10.19 -6.41 3.92
C GLU A 40 8.75 -6.12 3.46
N PHE A 41 8.43 -4.88 3.08
CA PHE A 41 7.06 -4.42 2.80
C PHE A 41 6.82 -4.06 1.32
N GLY A 42 7.87 -3.93 0.51
CA GLY A 42 7.78 -3.70 -0.93
C GLY A 42 6.95 -2.48 -1.31
N ASN A 43 5.74 -2.72 -1.82
CA ASN A 43 4.86 -1.69 -2.39
C ASN A 43 4.03 -0.92 -1.35
N GLU A 44 4.21 -1.16 -0.04
CA GLU A 44 3.48 -0.46 1.00
C GLU A 44 4.16 0.89 1.33
N ILE A 45 3.39 1.98 1.46
CA ILE A 45 3.92 3.24 1.99
C ILE A 45 4.15 3.02 3.48
N VAL A 46 5.41 3.02 3.91
CA VAL A 46 5.75 2.85 5.32
C VAL A 46 6.50 4.08 5.83
N VAL A 47 5.98 4.71 6.88
CA VAL A 47 6.58 5.85 7.56
C VAL A 47 7.23 5.35 8.84
N TYR A 48 8.54 5.55 8.97
CA TYR A 48 9.28 5.20 10.18
C TYR A 48 9.63 6.47 10.96
N PRO A 49 9.29 6.56 12.25
CA PRO A 49 9.67 7.69 13.08
C PRO A 49 11.19 7.75 13.23
N VAL A 50 11.77 8.94 13.08
CA VAL A 50 13.13 9.24 13.53
C VAL A 50 13.06 9.56 15.02
N GLU A 51 13.96 9.02 15.84
CA GLU A 51 14.02 9.33 17.28
C GLU A 51 14.10 10.85 17.50
N GLY A 52 13.23 11.40 18.34
CA GLY A 52 13.19 12.84 18.67
C GLY A 52 12.35 13.72 17.74
N PHE A 53 11.76 13.16 16.67
CA PHE A 53 10.69 13.80 15.91
C PHE A 53 9.37 13.08 16.17
N GLU A 54 8.39 13.78 16.73
CA GLU A 54 6.99 13.33 16.66
C GLU A 54 6.56 13.37 15.20
N THR A 55 6.80 12.29 14.46
CA THR A 55 5.96 12.00 13.29
C THR A 55 4.53 11.99 13.81
N PRO A 56 3.59 12.73 13.19
CA PRO A 56 2.18 12.46 13.46
C PRO A 56 2.04 10.97 13.24
N ALA A 57 1.71 10.22 14.30
CA ALA A 57 1.58 8.77 14.25
C ALA A 57 0.87 8.47 12.94
N ALA A 58 1.52 7.71 12.03
CA ALA A 58 0.96 7.40 10.72
C ALA A 58 -0.51 7.09 10.97
N VAL A 59 -1.42 7.98 10.52
CA VAL A 59 -2.77 8.06 11.10
C VAL A 59 -3.43 6.74 10.79
N LEU A 60 -3.36 5.81 11.75
CA LEU A 60 -3.95 4.50 11.57
C LEU A 60 -5.44 4.73 11.68
N PRO A 61 -6.23 4.08 10.81
CA PRO A 61 -7.66 4.23 10.88
C PRO A 61 -8.18 3.75 12.24
N GLU A 62 -8.97 4.60 12.91
CA GLU A 62 -9.53 4.28 14.23
C GLU A 62 -10.65 3.22 14.16
N ALA A 63 -11.16 2.95 12.96
CA ALA A 63 -12.25 2.04 12.68
C ALA A 63 -12.08 1.35 11.32
N PHE A 64 -12.75 0.20 11.16
CA PHE A 64 -12.93 -0.42 9.85
C PHE A 64 -13.84 0.45 8.99
N ALA A 65 -13.46 0.71 7.75
CA ALA A 65 -14.27 1.48 6.81
C ALA A 65 -14.11 0.98 5.38
N LEU A 66 -15.17 1.15 4.59
CA LEU A 66 -15.17 0.95 3.14
C LEU A 66 -15.63 2.27 2.52
N ALA A 67 -14.79 2.89 1.72
CA ALA A 67 -15.14 4.12 1.01
C ALA A 67 -16.02 3.80 -0.20
N GLN A 68 -16.72 4.83 -0.69
CA GLN A 68 -17.35 4.74 -2.01
C GLN A 68 -16.30 4.44 -3.07
N ASN A 69 -16.64 3.55 -4.00
CA ASN A 69 -15.75 3.23 -5.10
C ASN A 69 -15.68 4.43 -6.07
N TYR A 70 -14.47 4.81 -6.48
CA TYR A 70 -14.25 5.95 -7.36
C TYR A 70 -13.19 5.60 -8.41
N PRO A 71 -13.40 5.98 -9.69
CA PRO A 71 -14.59 6.63 -10.24
C PRO A 71 -15.78 5.67 -10.43
N ASN A 72 -16.99 6.20 -10.22
CA ASN A 72 -18.29 5.59 -10.54
C ASN A 72 -19.28 6.75 -10.77
N PRO A 73 -19.99 6.90 -11.91
CA PRO A 73 -20.23 5.98 -13.04
C PRO A 73 -19.39 6.21 -14.33
N PHE A 74 -19.37 5.22 -15.23
CA PHE A 74 -18.78 5.19 -16.60
C PHE A 74 -17.25 5.10 -16.76
N ASN A 75 -16.53 4.45 -15.84
CA ASN A 75 -15.13 4.04 -16.09
C ASN A 75 -14.99 2.51 -16.09
N PRO A 76 -14.14 1.93 -16.97
CA PRO A 76 -13.90 0.49 -17.02
C PRO A 76 -13.13 -0.03 -15.80
N SER A 77 -12.60 0.86 -14.95
CA SER A 77 -12.00 0.49 -13.68
C SER A 77 -12.41 1.47 -12.58
N THR A 78 -12.56 0.96 -11.37
CA THR A 78 -12.89 1.74 -10.17
C THR A 78 -11.98 1.31 -9.03
N THR A 79 -11.57 2.25 -8.20
CA THR A 79 -10.77 1.99 -7.01
C THR A 79 -11.68 1.90 -5.80
N ILE A 80 -11.50 0.84 -5.02
CA ILE A 80 -12.21 0.59 -3.76
C ILE A 80 -11.21 0.83 -2.64
N HIS A 81 -11.38 1.93 -1.91
CA HIS A 81 -10.56 2.22 -0.72
C HIS A 81 -11.20 1.61 0.52
N TYR A 82 -10.39 1.04 1.39
CA TYR A 82 -10.83 0.47 2.66
C TYR A 82 -9.78 0.70 3.75
N ALA A 83 -10.24 0.67 4.99
CA ALA A 83 -9.44 0.95 6.17
C ALA A 83 -9.50 -0.23 7.13
N LEU A 84 -8.33 -0.68 7.60
CA LEU A 84 -8.19 -1.75 8.58
C LEU A 84 -7.63 -1.17 9.88
N LYS A 85 -8.40 -1.21 10.95
CA LYS A 85 -7.96 -0.73 12.27
C LYS A 85 -6.82 -1.55 12.85
N GLU A 86 -6.85 -2.87 12.62
CA GLU A 86 -5.93 -3.85 13.19
C GLU A 86 -5.67 -4.97 12.19
N ARG A 87 -4.69 -5.84 12.51
CA ARG A 87 -4.36 -6.98 11.66
C ARG A 87 -5.55 -7.96 11.62
N THR A 88 -6.18 -8.09 10.46
CA THR A 88 -7.37 -8.93 10.30
C THR A 88 -7.43 -9.57 8.91
N ARG A 89 -8.32 -10.55 8.73
CA ARG A 89 -8.62 -11.10 7.41
C ARG A 89 -9.60 -10.18 6.68
N ALA A 90 -9.12 -9.49 5.64
CA ALA A 90 -9.96 -8.70 4.75
C ALA A 90 -10.52 -9.58 3.62
N THR A 91 -11.80 -9.40 3.29
CA THR A 91 -12.44 -10.08 2.16
C THR A 91 -13.32 -9.11 1.39
N ILE A 92 -12.95 -8.83 0.14
CA ILE A 92 -13.70 -7.94 -0.76
C ILE A 92 -14.23 -8.78 -1.91
N VAL A 93 -15.55 -8.83 -2.05
CA VAL A 93 -16.25 -9.67 -3.03
C VAL A 93 -17.24 -8.80 -3.81
N ILE A 94 -17.18 -8.89 -5.13
CA ILE A 94 -18.11 -8.26 -6.05
C ILE A 94 -19.29 -9.21 -6.28
N TYR A 95 -20.50 -8.67 -6.10
CA TYR A 95 -21.76 -9.36 -6.39
C TYR A 95 -22.50 -8.62 -7.50
N ASN A 96 -23.24 -9.37 -8.31
CA ASN A 96 -24.18 -8.78 -9.26
C ASN A 96 -25.54 -8.48 -8.59
N LEU A 97 -26.45 -7.87 -9.34
CA LEU A 97 -27.79 -7.50 -8.84
C LEU A 97 -28.64 -8.70 -8.40
N LEU A 98 -28.30 -9.90 -8.84
CA LEU A 98 -28.96 -11.15 -8.43
C LEU A 98 -28.32 -11.76 -7.16
N GLY A 99 -27.34 -11.09 -6.56
CA GLY A 99 -26.59 -11.59 -5.40
C GLY A 99 -25.60 -12.70 -5.75
N GLN A 100 -25.28 -12.91 -7.03
CA GLN A 100 -24.30 -13.91 -7.45
C GLN A 100 -22.89 -13.32 -7.34
N ARG A 101 -21.97 -14.08 -6.75
CA ARG A 101 -20.56 -13.70 -6.67
C ARG A 101 -19.96 -13.64 -8.07
N VAL A 102 -19.49 -12.45 -8.45
CA VAL A 102 -18.76 -12.22 -9.71
C VAL A 102 -17.29 -12.51 -9.50
N ARG A 103 -16.68 -11.88 -8.48
CA ARG A 103 -15.22 -11.98 -8.25
C ARG A 103 -14.86 -11.70 -6.79
N THR A 104 -13.82 -12.37 -6.31
CA THR A 104 -13.16 -12.02 -5.05
C THR A 104 -11.91 -11.20 -5.37
N LEU A 105 -11.84 -9.96 -4.89
CA LEU A 105 -10.73 -9.05 -5.13
C LEU A 105 -9.66 -9.15 -4.03
N VAL A 106 -10.09 -9.34 -2.79
CA VAL A 106 -9.21 -9.51 -1.62
C VAL A 106 -9.70 -10.69 -0.80
N ASN A 107 -8.78 -11.54 -0.35
CA ASN A 107 -9.00 -12.57 0.67
C ASN A 107 -7.68 -12.92 1.35
N ALA A 108 -7.17 -12.00 2.16
CA ALA A 108 -5.86 -12.11 2.80
C ALA A 108 -5.90 -11.60 4.24
N VAL A 109 -4.91 -12.01 5.04
CA VAL A 109 -4.64 -11.37 6.34
C VAL A 109 -3.74 -10.18 6.08
N GLU A 110 -4.18 -9.00 6.48
CA GLU A 110 -3.51 -7.73 6.21
C GLU A 110 -3.31 -6.94 7.51
N GLY A 111 -2.27 -6.11 7.55
CA GLY A 111 -1.98 -5.24 8.70
C GLY A 111 -2.89 -4.00 8.73
N PRO A 112 -2.88 -3.26 9.86
CA PRO A 112 -3.62 -2.01 9.99
C PRO A 112 -3.15 -0.97 8.96
N GLY A 113 -4.07 -0.16 8.46
CA GLY A 113 -3.77 0.90 7.49
C GLY A 113 -4.91 1.16 6.50
N TYR A 114 -4.72 2.21 5.70
CA TYR A 114 -5.55 2.49 4.53
C TYR A 114 -5.03 1.71 3.33
N ARG A 115 -5.95 1.08 2.59
CA ARG A 115 -5.66 0.19 1.49
C ARG A 115 -6.58 0.51 0.32
N GLU A 116 -6.20 0.04 -0.86
CA GLU A 116 -7.01 0.14 -2.05
C GLU A 116 -6.93 -1.13 -2.89
N VAL A 117 -8.01 -1.42 -3.60
CA VAL A 117 -8.03 -2.47 -4.61
C VAL A 117 -8.74 -1.95 -5.85
N ILE A 118 -8.19 -2.27 -7.02
CA ILE A 118 -8.75 -1.88 -8.31
C ILE A 118 -9.66 -3.00 -8.81
N TRP A 119 -10.87 -2.63 -9.22
CA TRP A 119 -11.79 -3.49 -9.96
C TRP A 119 -11.89 -3.01 -11.40
N ASP A 120 -11.63 -3.89 -12.37
CA ASP A 120 -11.60 -3.65 -13.82
C ASP A 120 -12.93 -4.01 -14.54
N GLY A 121 -14.02 -4.17 -13.79
CA GLY A 121 -15.33 -4.53 -14.33
C GLY A 121 -15.46 -5.99 -14.78
N ARG A 122 -14.46 -6.85 -14.52
CA ARG A 122 -14.39 -8.23 -15.03
C ARG A 122 -14.06 -9.25 -13.95
#